data_AF-A0AAE5VS49-F1
#
_entry.id   AF-A0AAE5VS49-F1
#
_cell.length_a   1.000
_cell.length_b   1.000
_cell.length_c   1.000
_cell.angle_alpha   90.00
_cell.angle_beta   90.00
_cell.angle_gamma   90.00
#
_symmetry.space_group_name_H-M   'P 1'
#
loop_
_entity.id
_entity.type
_entity.pdbx_description
1 polymer ?
#
loop_
_entity_poly.entity_id
_entity_poly.type
_entity_poly.pdbx_seq_one_letter_code
_entity_poly.pdbx_strand_id
1 'polypeptide(L)'
;MASGCASKEARLIAAADTRGRTQAGVSLPDLPDECRQKMARVVPQYGTEKPRNTQLRWEFAADFVDRRTGRCAGFYDGVKTRFGAKG
;
A
#
# COMPACT_ATOMS: atom_id res chain seq x y z
N MET A 1 45.14 -8.90 -30.23
CA MET A 1 44.90 -9.17 -28.80
C MET A 1 43.76 -8.29 -28.30
N ALA A 2 42.84 -8.87 -27.54
CA ALA A 2 42.02 -8.25 -26.48
C ALA A 2 40.83 -7.29 -26.77
N SER A 3 40.21 -7.25 -27.95
CA SER A 3 38.92 -6.55 -28.13
C SER A 3 37.72 -7.26 -27.47
N GLY A 4 37.89 -8.54 -27.10
CA GLY A 4 36.86 -9.35 -26.44
C GLY A 4 36.73 -9.17 -24.92
N CYS A 5 37.70 -8.55 -24.24
CA CYS A 5 37.65 -8.34 -22.78
C CYS A 5 36.97 -7.02 -22.42
N ALA A 6 37.31 -5.93 -23.10
CA ALA A 6 36.71 -4.60 -22.85
C ALA A 6 35.18 -4.58 -23.11
N SER A 7 34.72 -5.30 -24.14
CA SER A 7 33.30 -5.42 -24.45
C SER A 7 32.52 -6.29 -23.46
N LYS A 8 33.18 -7.24 -22.79
CA LYS A 8 32.59 -8.05 -21.72
C LYS A 8 32.49 -7.26 -20.42
N GLU A 9 33.51 -6.47 -20.10
CA GLU A 9 33.53 -5.61 -18.91
C GLU A 9 32.40 -4.57 -18.94
N ALA A 10 32.20 -3.90 -20.08
CA ALA A 10 31.07 -2.98 -20.27
C ALA A 10 29.70 -3.65 -20.08
N ARG A 11 29.54 -4.88 -20.59
CA ARG A 11 28.30 -5.67 -20.39
C ARG A 11 28.10 -6.09 -18.94
N LEU A 12 29.16 -6.45 -18.24
CA LEU A 12 29.11 -6.83 -16.82
C LEU A 12 28.76 -5.62 -15.94
N ILE A 13 29.34 -4.46 -16.19
CA ILE A 13 29.00 -3.21 -15.47
C ILE A 13 27.55 -2.84 -15.71
N ALA A 14 27.08 -2.87 -16.96
CA ALA A 14 25.67 -2.58 -17.28
C ALA A 14 24.70 -3.58 -16.62
N ALA A 15 25.05 -4.87 -16.59
CA ALA A 15 24.25 -5.89 -15.93
C ALA A 15 24.25 -5.74 -14.41
N ALA A 16 25.41 -5.43 -13.82
CA ALA A 16 25.57 -5.19 -12.39
C ALA A 16 24.82 -3.93 -11.93
N ASP A 17 24.84 -2.85 -12.73
CA ASP A 17 24.11 -1.62 -12.46
C ASP A 17 22.59 -1.84 -12.60
N THR A 18 22.15 -2.52 -13.67
CA THR A 18 20.74 -2.90 -13.82
C THR A 18 20.28 -3.79 -12.65
N ARG A 19 21.09 -4.77 -12.27
CA ARG A 19 20.82 -5.65 -11.12
C ARG A 19 20.81 -4.86 -9.81
N GLY A 20 21.77 -3.96 -9.61
CA GLY A 20 21.88 -3.09 -8.44
C GLY A 20 20.67 -2.18 -8.29
N ARG A 21 20.19 -1.54 -9.38
CA ARG A 21 18.94 -0.77 -9.38
C ARG A 21 17.70 -1.64 -9.12
N THR A 22 17.70 -2.88 -9.59
CA THR A 22 16.60 -3.85 -9.35
C THR A 22 16.65 -4.45 -7.93
N GLN A 23 17.83 -4.47 -7.30
CA GLN A 23 18.10 -5.04 -5.98
C GLN A 23 18.16 -4.01 -4.87
N ALA A 24 18.33 -2.71 -5.18
CA ALA A 24 18.08 -1.59 -4.29
C ALA A 24 16.59 -1.61 -3.94
N GLY A 25 16.24 -2.51 -3.03
CA GLY A 25 14.88 -2.79 -2.62
C GLY A 25 14.25 -1.52 -2.09
N VAL A 26 12.99 -1.30 -2.44
CA VAL A 26 12.20 -0.25 -1.83
C VAL A 26 11.88 -0.72 -0.41
N SER A 27 12.55 -0.13 0.58
CA SER A 27 12.12 -0.27 1.98
C SER A 27 10.87 0.59 2.16
N LEU A 28 9.70 -0.04 2.06
CA LEU A 28 8.45 0.62 2.39
C LEU A 28 8.32 0.66 3.92
N PRO A 29 8.03 1.83 4.52
CA PRO A 29 7.78 1.96 5.95
C PRO A 29 6.55 1.13 6.37
N ASP A 30 6.19 1.14 7.65
CA ASP A 30 4.87 0.64 8.03
C ASP A 30 3.78 1.63 7.63
N LEU A 31 2.63 1.09 7.21
CA LEU A 31 1.44 1.91 6.99
C LEU A 31 0.91 2.32 8.37
N PRO A 32 0.75 3.62 8.66
CA PRO A 32 0.25 4.08 9.96
C PRO A 32 -1.13 3.50 10.29
N ASP A 33 -1.39 3.26 11.57
CA ASP A 33 -2.64 2.61 12.01
C ASP A 33 -3.87 3.43 11.65
N GLU A 34 -3.78 4.77 11.69
CA GLU A 34 -4.86 5.66 11.27
C GLU A 34 -5.27 5.47 9.80
N CYS A 35 -4.34 5.04 8.94
CA CYS A 35 -4.64 4.73 7.54
C CYS A 35 -5.40 3.41 7.38
N ARG A 36 -5.52 2.61 8.45
CA ARG A 36 -6.29 1.36 8.49
C ARG A 36 -7.62 1.51 9.23
N GLN A 37 -7.82 2.63 9.92
CA GLN A 37 -9.01 2.84 10.73
C GLN A 37 -10.27 2.91 9.85
N LYS A 38 -11.30 2.19 10.30
CA LYS A 38 -12.64 2.26 9.74
C LYS A 38 -13.39 3.46 10.31
N MET A 39 -14.35 3.98 9.57
CA MET A 39 -15.25 5.00 10.08
C MET A 39 -16.01 4.45 11.29
N ALA A 40 -16.01 5.20 12.39
CA ALA A 40 -16.86 4.90 13.54
C ALA A 40 -18.29 4.69 13.06
N ARG A 41 -19.04 3.77 13.70
CA ARG A 41 -20.48 3.55 13.48
C ARG A 41 -21.28 4.29 14.56
N VAL A 42 -22.37 4.95 14.15
CA VAL A 42 -23.27 5.73 14.99
C VAL A 42 -24.56 4.96 15.06
N VAL A 43 -24.80 4.37 16.24
CA VAL A 43 -26.06 3.68 16.53
C VAL A 43 -26.89 4.63 17.39
N PRO A 44 -28.06 5.10 16.91
CA PRO A 44 -28.90 6.00 17.69
C PRO A 44 -29.32 5.38 19.01
N GLN A 45 -29.29 6.16 20.09
CA GLN A 45 -29.87 5.75 21.37
C GLN A 45 -31.38 5.95 21.33
N TYR A 46 -32.11 4.87 21.00
CA TYR A 46 -33.57 4.88 20.98
C TYR A 46 -34.13 5.35 22.33
N GLY A 47 -35.05 6.32 22.29
CA GLY A 47 -35.67 6.91 23.48
C GLY A 47 -35.02 8.21 23.96
N THR A 48 -33.76 8.46 23.60
CA THR A 48 -33.01 9.66 24.02
C THR A 48 -32.66 10.55 22.83
N GLU A 49 -32.37 9.92 21.69
CA GLU A 49 -31.96 10.59 20.45
C GLU A 49 -33.01 10.39 19.37
N LYS A 50 -33.32 11.47 18.63
CA LYS A 50 -34.25 11.38 17.49
C LYS A 50 -33.52 10.77 16.28
N PRO A 51 -34.01 9.64 15.71
CA PRO A 51 -33.54 9.17 14.42
C PRO A 51 -33.80 10.24 13.35
N ARG A 52 -32.81 10.51 12.51
CA ARG A 52 -32.87 11.37 11.34
C ARG A 52 -32.63 10.53 10.10
N ASN A 53 -33.42 10.75 9.04
CA ASN A 53 -33.27 10.05 7.75
C ASN A 53 -31.85 10.10 7.15
N THR A 54 -31.01 11.05 7.58
CA THR A 54 -29.60 11.15 7.20
C THR A 54 -28.73 10.00 7.72
N GLN A 55 -29.16 9.23 8.71
CA GLN A 55 -28.37 8.14 9.30
C GLN A 55 -28.20 6.94 8.36
N LEU A 56 -29.25 6.52 7.64
CA LEU A 56 -29.10 5.46 6.63
C LEU A 56 -28.13 5.86 5.51
N ARG A 57 -28.15 7.13 5.06
CA ARG A 57 -27.17 7.65 4.10
C ARG A 57 -25.76 7.68 4.65
N TRP A 58 -25.63 7.89 5.96
CA TRP A 58 -24.35 7.92 6.63
C TRP A 58 -23.74 6.51 6.75
N GLU A 59 -24.53 5.48 7.09
CA GLU A 59 -24.06 4.09 7.13
C GLU A 59 -23.53 3.65 5.77
N PHE A 60 -24.26 3.96 4.71
CA PHE A 60 -23.82 3.69 3.33
C PHE A 60 -22.49 4.39 3.00
N ALA A 61 -22.34 5.66 3.37
CA ALA A 61 -21.11 6.40 3.15
C ALA A 61 -19.95 5.80 3.96
N ALA A 62 -20.21 5.39 5.20
CA ALA A 62 -19.24 4.78 6.08
C ALA A 62 -18.76 3.42 5.55
N ASP A 63 -19.67 2.59 5.03
CA ASP A 63 -19.32 1.33 4.35
C ASP A 63 -18.45 1.56 3.12
N PHE A 64 -18.77 2.57 2.31
CA PHE A 64 -18.00 2.87 1.10
C PHE A 64 -16.57 3.32 1.45
N VAL A 65 -16.44 4.18 2.46
CA VAL A 65 -15.13 4.62 2.95
C VAL A 65 -14.34 3.43 3.49
N ASP A 66 -14.95 2.56 4.30
CA ASP A 66 -14.27 1.39 4.84
C ASP A 66 -13.79 0.43 3.75
N ARG A 67 -14.60 0.20 2.71
CA ARG A 67 -14.19 -0.60 1.55
C ARG A 67 -13.01 0.02 0.82
N ARG A 68 -13.02 1.35 0.64
CA ARG A 68 -11.91 2.08 0.02
C ARG A 68 -10.64 1.96 0.88
N THR A 69 -10.75 2.20 2.19
CA THR A 69 -9.65 2.07 3.15
C THR A 69 -9.05 0.67 3.11
N GLY A 70 -9.89 -0.36 3.20
CA GLY A 70 -9.44 -1.76 3.14
C GLY A 70 -8.74 -2.11 1.82
N ARG A 71 -9.27 -1.65 0.68
CA ARG A 71 -8.64 -1.86 -0.63
C ARG A 71 -7.28 -1.17 -0.72
N CYS A 72 -7.17 0.07 -0.25
CA CYS A 72 -5.92 0.83 -0.27
C CYS A 72 -4.86 0.22 0.65
N ALA A 73 -5.23 -0.15 1.88
CA ALA A 73 -4.33 -0.83 2.81
C ALA A 73 -3.89 -2.19 2.27
N GLY A 74 -4.81 -3.00 1.72
CA GLY A 74 -4.47 -4.29 1.12
C GLY A 74 -3.55 -4.18 -0.10
N PHE A 75 -3.72 -3.13 -0.93
CA PHE A 75 -2.79 -2.83 -2.01
C PHE A 75 -1.38 -2.53 -1.47
N TYR A 76 -1.28 -1.68 -0.43
CA TYR A 76 -0.02 -1.35 0.22
C TYR A 76 0.68 -2.59 0.77
N ASP A 77 -0.06 -3.44 1.50
CA ASP A 77 0.48 -4.70 2.06
C ASP A 77 0.97 -5.63 0.97
N GLY A 78 0.25 -5.70 -0.16
CA GLY A 78 0.68 -6.46 -1.33
C GLY A 78 1.98 -5.93 -1.95
N VAL A 79 2.14 -4.61 -2.03
CA VAL A 79 3.40 -3.97 -2.50
C VAL A 79 4.52 -4.24 -1.51
N LYS A 80 4.30 -3.98 -0.22
CA LYS A 80 5.30 -4.19 0.84
C LYS A 80 5.75 -5.65 0.91
N THR A 81 4.85 -6.61 0.76
CA THR A 81 5.20 -8.04 0.73
C THR A 81 6.05 -8.39 -0.49
N ARG A 82 5.70 -7.88 -1.68
CA ARG A 82 6.41 -8.20 -2.94
C ARG A 82 7.78 -7.53 -3.04
N PHE A 83 7.94 -6.35 -2.46
CA PHE A 83 9.13 -5.51 -2.64
C PHE A 83 9.96 -5.31 -1.37
N GLY A 84 9.37 -5.45 -0.18
CA GLY A 84 10.05 -5.34 1.11
C GLY A 84 10.73 -6.64 1.59
N ALA A 85 10.45 -7.79 0.97
CA ALA A 85 11.04 -9.08 1.31
C ALA A 85 12.39 -9.38 0.60
N LYS A 86 13.24 -8.36 0.43
CA LYS A 86 14.64 -8.54 0.02
C LYS A 86 15.55 -7.97 1.10
N GLY A 87 15.63 -8.71 2.21
CA GLY A 87 16.73 -8.68 3.17
C GLY A 87 17.48 -10.00 3.07
#